data_AF-A0AAV2IUA7-F1
#
_entry.id   AF-A0AAV2IUA7-F1
#
_cell.length_a   1.000
_cell.length_b   1.000
_cell.length_c   1.000
_cell.angle_alpha   90.00
_cell.angle_beta   90.00
_cell.angle_gamma   90.00
#
_symmetry.space_group_name_H-M   'P 1'
#
loop_
_entity.id
_entity.type
_entity.pdbx_description
1 polymer ?
#
loop_
_entity_poly.entity_id
_entity_poly.type
_entity_poly.pdbx_seq_one_letter_code
_entity_poly.pdbx_strand_id
1 'polypeptide(L)'
;MKPKIYDKKGGKPTNGAKSKKKWVPQNKQFEGSVGEGQGFAFRRKQKAKYEYVKLLRKEKKKNAVSTNMYKDEYPEHLKHLYLAEKEKLKQEAWTNRMNRSKLRMKDKMENPCEVDTAIVNEEIPSTSEEAKPTPDTVQPEPREEDTQPSLPVSNRMRKKMLKKTSYQKTQEEFERIQDNRKRKQEEFLKNKHQREEAIQKYKQKKMETYQMLSKKTKKGQPNLNLQMEYLLQKIQSTDK
;
A
#
# COMPACT_ATOMS: atom_id res chain seq x y z
N MET A 1 11.50 -75.60 24.27
CA MET A 1 12.93 -75.22 24.29
C MET A 1 13.30 -74.76 22.88
N LYS A 2 13.86 -73.61 22.52
CA LYS A 2 14.01 -72.23 23.01
C LYS A 2 14.02 -71.39 21.70
N PRO A 3 13.40 -70.19 21.61
CA PRO A 3 13.49 -69.39 20.38
C PRO A 3 14.92 -68.84 20.17
N LYS A 4 15.39 -68.86 18.92
CA LYS A 4 16.68 -68.29 18.49
C LYS A 4 16.69 -66.79 18.73
N ILE A 5 17.59 -66.34 19.60
CA ILE A 5 17.89 -64.93 19.86
C ILE A 5 18.83 -64.46 18.75
N TYR A 6 18.41 -63.44 18.00
CA TYR A 6 19.29 -62.75 17.07
C TYR A 6 19.97 -61.60 17.81
N ASP A 7 21.28 -61.70 18.02
CA ASP A 7 22.08 -60.63 18.59
C ASP A 7 22.16 -59.44 17.62
N LYS A 8 21.57 -58.31 18.02
CA LYS A 8 21.76 -57.02 17.34
C LYS A 8 23.21 -56.58 17.56
N LYS A 9 24.01 -56.61 16.50
CA LYS A 9 25.36 -56.02 16.45
C LYS A 9 25.29 -54.54 16.86
N GLY A 10 25.91 -54.21 17.99
CA GLY A 10 26.12 -52.83 18.42
C GLY A 10 27.03 -52.10 17.43
N GLY A 11 26.54 -51.02 16.85
CA GLY A 11 27.34 -50.11 16.03
C GLY A 11 28.39 -49.40 16.88
N LYS A 12 29.65 -49.42 16.43
CA LYS A 12 30.73 -48.62 17.04
C LYS A 12 30.42 -47.12 16.87
N PRO A 13 30.64 -46.27 17.89
CA PRO A 13 30.50 -44.84 17.72
C PRO A 13 31.64 -44.32 16.82
N THR A 14 31.26 -43.62 15.74
CA THR A 14 32.20 -42.89 14.91
C THR A 14 32.71 -41.68 15.70
N ASN A 15 34.03 -41.57 15.83
CA ASN A 15 34.71 -40.42 16.44
C ASN A 15 34.60 -39.22 15.49
N GLY A 16 33.44 -38.56 15.47
CA GLY A 16 33.18 -37.32 14.75
C GLY A 16 32.97 -36.17 15.72
N ALA A 17 33.82 -35.14 15.62
CA ALA A 17 33.72 -33.81 16.25
C ALA A 17 32.81 -33.69 17.49
N LYS A 18 33.41 -33.62 18.68
CA LYS A 18 32.72 -33.29 19.93
C LYS A 18 32.06 -31.91 19.81
N SER A 19 30.82 -31.86 19.33
CA SER A 19 30.01 -30.65 19.38
C SER A 19 29.89 -30.25 20.85
N LYS A 20 30.28 -29.00 21.17
CA LYS A 20 30.13 -28.47 22.52
C LYS A 20 28.63 -28.47 22.84
N LYS A 21 28.20 -29.34 23.76
CA LYS A 21 26.81 -29.41 24.24
C LYS A 21 26.46 -28.05 24.82
N LYS A 22 25.42 -27.40 24.29
CA LYS A 22 24.95 -26.11 24.83
C LYS A 22 24.58 -26.34 26.30
N TRP A 23 25.11 -25.52 27.19
CA TRP A 23 24.77 -25.56 28.61
C TRP A 23 23.25 -25.33 28.76
N VAL A 24 22.56 -26.28 29.39
CA VAL A 24 21.13 -26.19 29.68
C VAL A 24 21.02 -26.07 31.20
N PRO A 25 20.33 -25.04 31.73
CA PRO A 25 20.12 -24.89 33.17
C PRO A 25 19.44 -26.14 33.75
N GLN A 26 19.92 -26.63 34.90
CA GLN A 26 19.35 -27.82 35.53
C GLN A 26 17.88 -27.60 35.97
N ASN A 27 17.49 -26.36 36.24
CA ASN A 27 16.13 -25.96 36.59
C ASN A 27 15.32 -25.47 35.39
N LYS A 28 15.60 -25.93 34.16
CA LYS A 28 14.75 -25.61 33.01
C LYS A 28 13.46 -26.41 33.10
N GLN A 29 12.53 -25.94 33.93
CA GLN A 29 11.20 -26.47 34.06
C GLN A 29 10.54 -26.44 32.68
N PHE A 30 10.13 -27.61 32.20
CA PHE A 30 9.39 -27.73 30.96
C PHE A 30 8.14 -26.85 31.06
N GLU A 31 8.01 -25.91 30.14
CA GLU A 31 6.91 -24.96 30.15
C GLU A 31 5.61 -25.65 29.73
N GLY A 32 4.87 -26.14 30.73
CA GLY A 32 3.55 -26.76 30.60
C GLY A 32 3.47 -28.17 31.15
N SER A 33 2.26 -28.66 31.43
CA SER A 33 2.02 -30.04 31.82
C SER A 33 1.85 -30.95 30.59
N VAL A 34 2.63 -32.03 30.52
CA VAL A 34 2.48 -33.06 29.47
C VAL A 34 1.13 -33.76 29.58
N GLY A 35 0.63 -33.98 30.81
CA GLY A 35 -0.67 -34.61 31.07
C GLY A 35 -1.87 -33.77 30.64
N GLU A 36 -1.75 -32.45 30.66
CA GLU A 36 -2.81 -31.50 30.25
C GLU A 36 -2.67 -31.04 28.79
N GLY A 37 -1.63 -31.48 28.07
CA GLY A 37 -1.35 -31.09 26.69
C GLY A 37 -0.88 -29.65 26.51
N GLN A 38 -0.52 -28.93 27.58
CA GLN A 38 -0.16 -27.51 27.58
C GLN A 38 1.32 -27.23 27.23
N GLY A 39 1.96 -28.09 26.44
CA GLY A 39 3.37 -27.95 26.07
C GLY A 39 3.64 -27.00 24.89
N PHE A 40 4.78 -27.20 24.23
CA PHE A 40 5.23 -26.39 23.08
C PHE A 40 4.21 -26.33 21.93
N ALA A 41 3.52 -27.43 21.63
CA ALA A 41 2.51 -27.49 20.58
C ALA A 41 1.31 -26.56 20.88
N PHE A 42 0.87 -26.50 22.13
CA PHE A 42 -0.19 -25.61 22.58
C PHE A 42 0.22 -24.14 22.49
N ARG A 43 1.45 -23.80 22.90
CA ARG A 43 2.00 -22.45 22.75
C ARG A 43 2.10 -22.01 21.29
N ARG A 44 2.55 -22.90 20.39
CA ARG A 44 2.52 -22.62 18.94
C ARG A 44 1.10 -22.40 18.43
N LYS A 45 0.13 -23.22 18.87
CA LYS A 45 -1.29 -23.09 18.49
C LYS A 45 -1.85 -21.75 18.98
N GLN A 46 -1.56 -21.35 20.21
CA GLN A 46 -1.95 -20.04 20.74
C GLN A 46 -1.30 -18.88 19.99
N LYS A 47 0.00 -18.99 19.66
CA LYS A 47 0.71 -17.97 18.88
C LYS A 47 0.14 -17.83 17.47
N ALA A 48 -0.16 -18.95 16.80
CA ALA A 48 -0.81 -18.95 15.49
C ALA A 48 -2.22 -18.32 15.56
N LYS A 49 -3.01 -18.67 16.58
CA LYS A 49 -4.32 -18.06 16.84
C LYS A 49 -4.21 -16.56 17.06
N TYR A 50 -3.24 -16.11 17.84
CA TYR A 50 -3.00 -14.69 18.11
C TYR A 50 -2.62 -13.92 16.85
N GLU A 51 -1.67 -14.44 16.05
CA GLU A 51 -1.27 -13.82 14.79
C GLU A 51 -2.45 -13.76 13.79
N TYR A 52 -3.29 -14.80 13.73
CA TYR A 52 -4.50 -14.79 12.91
C TYR A 52 -5.49 -13.71 13.38
N VAL A 53 -5.81 -13.64 14.67
CA VAL A 53 -6.69 -12.61 15.23
C VAL A 53 -6.11 -11.20 15.03
N LYS A 54 -4.79 -11.05 15.11
CA LYS A 54 -4.08 -9.80 14.85
C LYS A 54 -4.18 -9.38 13.38
N LEU A 55 -4.09 -10.32 12.43
CA LEU A 55 -4.35 -10.06 11.02
C LEU A 55 -5.81 -9.65 10.78
N LEU A 56 -6.77 -10.37 11.35
CA LEU A 56 -8.19 -10.00 11.28
C LEU A 56 -8.46 -8.62 11.88
N ARG A 57 -7.82 -8.25 12.99
CA ARG A 57 -7.94 -6.90 13.57
C ARG A 57 -7.38 -5.84 12.63
N LYS A 58 -6.23 -6.09 11.99
CA LYS A 58 -5.64 -5.17 11.01
C LYS A 58 -6.53 -5.02 9.79
N GLU A 59 -7.10 -6.11 9.29
CA GLU A 59 -8.03 -6.11 8.17
C GLU A 59 -9.32 -5.37 8.52
N LYS A 60 -9.94 -5.66 9.66
CA LYS A 60 -11.10 -4.91 10.16
C LYS A 60 -10.81 -3.42 10.34
N LYS A 61 -9.62 -3.03 10.80
CA LYS A 61 -9.24 -1.61 10.92
C LYS A 61 -9.01 -0.93 9.57
N LYS A 62 -8.55 -1.66 8.55
CA LYS A 62 -8.39 -1.14 7.17
C LYS A 62 -9.74 -1.02 6.46
N ASN A 63 -10.61 -2.00 6.66
CA ASN A 63 -11.94 -2.09 6.04
C ASN A 63 -13.02 -1.36 6.85
N ALA A 64 -12.72 -0.94 8.09
CA ALA A 64 -13.40 0.14 8.78
C ALA A 64 -13.05 1.44 8.05
N VAL A 65 -13.48 1.53 6.79
CA VAL A 65 -13.84 2.78 6.17
C VAL A 65 -14.84 3.36 7.15
N SER A 66 -14.39 4.35 7.94
CA SER A 66 -15.30 5.12 8.75
C SER A 66 -16.39 5.58 7.81
N THR A 67 -17.59 5.05 7.97
CA THR A 67 -18.79 5.69 7.47
C THR A 67 -18.79 7.03 8.17
N ASN A 68 -18.12 8.01 7.55
CA ASN A 68 -18.11 9.38 8.00
C ASN A 68 -19.58 9.81 7.91
N MET A 69 -20.28 9.69 9.04
CA MET A 69 -21.68 10.14 9.20
C MET A 69 -21.79 11.64 8.90
N TYR A 70 -20.67 12.35 9.04
CA TYR A 70 -20.42 13.67 8.50
C TYR A 70 -19.62 13.55 7.22
N LYS A 71 -20.30 13.54 6.06
CA LYS A 71 -19.64 13.99 4.85
C LYS A 71 -19.37 15.47 5.07
N ASP A 72 -18.09 15.82 5.19
CA ASP A 72 -17.56 17.19 5.25
C ASP A 72 -17.89 17.95 3.95
N GLU A 73 -19.17 18.10 3.63
CA GLU A 73 -19.66 18.99 2.59
C GLU A 73 -19.78 20.38 3.22
N TYR A 74 -18.62 20.94 3.56
CA TYR A 74 -18.53 22.34 3.95
C TYR A 74 -18.93 23.23 2.78
N PRO A 75 -19.62 24.35 3.02
CA PRO A 75 -19.88 25.34 1.99
C PRO A 75 -18.59 25.71 1.25
N GLU A 76 -18.64 25.72 -0.09
CA GLU A 76 -17.46 25.82 -0.95
C GLU A 76 -16.56 27.01 -0.62
N HIS A 77 -17.15 28.14 -0.20
CA HIS A 77 -16.45 29.38 0.16
C HIS A 77 -15.64 29.30 1.47
N LEU A 78 -15.92 28.36 2.36
CA LEU A 78 -15.20 28.18 3.64
C LEU A 78 -14.13 27.08 3.56
N LYS A 79 -14.09 26.33 2.46
CA LYS A 79 -13.14 25.25 2.25
C LYS A 79 -11.69 25.72 2.41
N HIS A 80 -11.37 26.94 1.97
CA HIS A 80 -10.02 27.49 2.06
C HIS A 80 -9.55 27.73 3.48
N LEU A 81 -10.42 28.25 4.36
CA LEU A 81 -10.12 28.47 5.77
C LEU A 81 -9.76 27.15 6.47
N TYR A 82 -10.57 26.11 6.21
CA TYR A 82 -10.38 24.80 6.81
C TYR A 82 -9.15 24.07 6.27
N LEU A 83 -8.86 24.21 4.97
CA LEU A 83 -7.62 23.68 4.38
C LEU A 83 -6.38 24.36 4.98
N ALA A 84 -6.43 25.68 5.17
CA ALA A 84 -5.34 26.44 5.79
C ALA A 84 -5.11 26.01 7.25
N GLU A 85 -6.18 25.83 8.03
CA GLU A 85 -6.08 25.34 9.42
C GLU A 85 -5.47 23.92 9.46
N LYS A 86 -5.92 23.03 8.58
CA LYS A 86 -5.40 21.67 8.48
C LYS A 86 -3.92 21.62 8.08
N GLU A 87 -3.48 22.51 7.19
CA GLU A 87 -2.07 22.63 6.82
C GLU A 87 -1.21 23.15 7.96
N LYS A 88 -1.67 24.20 8.66
CA LYS A 88 -1.00 24.72 9.85
C LYS A 88 -0.80 23.63 10.91
N LEU A 89 -1.83 22.84 11.19
CA LEU A 89 -1.80 21.76 12.18
C LEU A 89 -0.84 20.62 11.77
N LYS A 90 -0.75 20.32 10.46
CA LYS A 90 0.25 19.38 9.92
C LYS A 90 1.67 19.92 10.06
N GLN A 91 1.90 21.19 9.74
CA GLN A 91 3.20 21.84 9.89
C GLN A 91 3.62 21.84 11.36
N GLU A 92 2.72 22.16 12.28
CA GLU A 92 2.98 22.13 13.72
C GLU A 92 3.29 20.72 14.23
N ALA A 93 2.54 19.70 13.80
CA ALA A 93 2.85 18.32 14.14
C ALA A 93 4.23 17.89 13.60
N TRP A 94 4.60 18.36 12.40
CA TRP A 94 5.91 18.12 11.81
C TRP A 94 7.02 18.83 12.59
N THR A 95 6.86 20.11 12.93
CA THR A 95 7.86 20.84 13.74
C THR A 95 7.99 20.24 15.13
N ASN A 96 6.89 19.88 15.80
CA ASN A 96 6.91 19.20 17.09
C ASN A 96 7.63 17.85 17.02
N ARG A 97 7.43 17.09 15.94
CA ARG A 97 8.17 15.83 15.71
C ARG A 97 9.67 16.08 15.55
N MET A 98 10.05 17.08 14.76
CA MET A 98 11.44 17.47 14.57
C MET A 98 12.07 17.96 15.88
N ASN A 99 11.36 18.80 16.64
CA ASN A 99 11.78 19.30 17.94
C ASN A 99 11.96 18.16 18.96
N ARG A 100 11.04 17.19 19.00
CA ARG A 100 11.19 16.00 19.84
C ARG A 100 12.42 15.16 19.44
N SER A 101 12.74 15.10 18.15
CA SER A 101 13.96 14.44 17.68
C SER A 101 15.21 15.22 18.09
N LYS A 102 15.20 16.55 17.97
CA LYS A 102 16.29 17.44 18.40
C LYS A 102 16.54 17.35 19.91
N LEU A 103 15.48 17.35 20.72
CA LEU A 103 15.59 17.17 22.18
C LEU A 103 16.22 15.83 22.55
N ARG A 104 15.82 14.74 21.90
CA ARG A 104 16.44 13.42 22.11
C ARG A 104 17.93 13.36 21.73
N MET A 105 18.39 14.23 20.85
CA MET A 105 19.80 14.34 20.49
C MET A 105 20.53 15.28 21.46
N LYS A 106 19.86 16.32 21.97
CA LYS A 106 20.39 17.27 22.96
C LYS A 106 20.58 16.62 24.35
N ASP A 107 19.63 15.82 24.82
CA ASP A 107 19.72 15.08 26.09
C ASP A 107 20.89 14.06 26.10
N LYS A 108 21.31 13.60 24.91
CA LYS A 108 22.49 12.74 24.75
C LYS A 108 23.81 13.51 24.80
N MET A 109 23.78 14.82 24.60
CA MET A 109 24.96 15.70 24.62
C MET A 109 25.16 16.37 25.98
N GLU A 110 24.09 16.50 26.78
CA GLU A 110 24.12 17.13 28.11
C GLU A 110 24.42 16.16 29.28
N ASN A 111 24.53 14.84 29.03
CA ASN A 111 25.05 13.86 30.01
C ASN A 111 26.40 13.27 29.57
N PRO A 112 27.54 13.92 29.85
CA PRO A 112 28.84 13.28 29.74
C PRO A 112 29.11 12.45 31.01
N CYS A 113 28.70 11.18 30.99
CA CYS A 113 29.26 10.20 31.91
C CYS A 113 30.59 9.72 31.30
N GLU A 114 31.67 9.94 32.04
CA GLU A 114 33.06 9.62 31.70
C GLU A 114 33.24 8.15 31.27
N VAL A 115 33.63 7.94 30.02
CA VAL A 115 34.65 6.95 29.63
C VAL A 115 35.16 7.25 28.23
N ASP A 116 36.48 7.36 28.14
CA ASP A 116 37.29 7.69 26.98
C ASP A 116 37.06 6.75 25.78
N THR A 117 37.03 7.28 24.56
CA THR A 117 38.10 7.07 23.55
C THR A 117 37.73 7.66 22.18
N ALA A 118 38.73 8.36 21.62
CA ALA A 118 39.05 8.53 20.19
C ALA A 118 38.12 9.40 19.31
N ILE A 119 38.55 10.65 19.19
CA ILE A 119 38.40 11.57 18.06
C ILE A 119 38.83 10.91 16.74
N VAL A 120 38.01 11.00 15.68
CA VAL A 120 38.46 11.41 14.34
C VAL A 120 37.37 12.28 13.71
N ASN A 121 37.78 13.49 13.34
CA ASN A 121 37.03 14.53 12.64
C ASN A 121 36.79 14.17 11.16
N GLU A 122 35.72 14.72 10.58
CA GLU A 122 35.70 15.40 9.27
C GLU A 122 34.25 15.87 9.02
N GLU A 123 33.95 17.13 9.34
CA GLU A 123 33.99 18.29 8.43
C GLU A 123 32.77 18.39 7.51
N ILE A 124 31.91 19.34 7.86
CA ILE A 124 30.90 19.95 6.99
C ILE A 124 31.65 20.92 6.07
N PRO A 125 31.20 21.11 4.82
CA PRO A 125 30.97 22.49 4.41
C PRO A 125 29.59 22.70 3.77
N SER A 126 29.00 23.82 4.19
CA SER A 126 27.87 24.51 3.59
C SER A 126 28.44 25.60 2.66
N THR A 127 28.00 25.65 1.40
CA THR A 127 28.02 26.83 0.50
C THR A 127 27.23 26.45 -0.77
N SER A 128 26.02 26.98 -0.97
CA SER A 128 25.68 28.23 -1.69
C SER A 128 25.91 28.18 -3.22
N GLU A 129 24.82 28.49 -3.93
CA GLU A 129 24.75 29.19 -5.23
C GLU A 129 25.13 28.44 -6.53
N GLU A 130 24.09 28.24 -7.33
CA GLU A 130 23.96 28.73 -8.71
C GLU A 130 25.21 28.71 -9.61
N ALA A 131 25.33 27.65 -10.42
CA ALA A 131 25.99 27.74 -11.72
C ALA A 131 25.44 26.64 -12.65
N LYS A 132 24.80 27.06 -13.74
CA LYS A 132 24.64 26.21 -14.93
C LYS A 132 26.03 25.96 -15.53
N PRO A 133 26.31 24.75 -15.99
CA PRO A 133 26.97 24.63 -17.28
C PRO A 133 26.24 23.64 -18.20
N THR A 134 26.14 24.07 -19.43
CA THR A 134 25.81 23.33 -20.66
C THR A 134 26.50 21.97 -20.76
N PRO A 135 25.81 20.93 -21.28
CA PRO A 135 26.48 19.77 -21.86
C PRO A 135 26.39 19.83 -23.39
N ASP A 136 27.40 20.41 -24.02
CA ASP A 136 27.79 20.04 -25.38
C ASP A 136 29.10 19.27 -25.25
N THR A 137 29.04 17.94 -25.40
CA THR A 137 30.13 17.11 -25.90
C THR A 137 29.55 15.73 -26.21
N VAL A 138 29.33 15.54 -27.51
CA VAL A 138 29.65 14.33 -28.28
C VAL A 138 28.84 13.07 -27.91
N GLN A 139 27.88 12.81 -28.80
CA GLN A 139 27.33 11.49 -29.08
C GLN A 139 28.42 10.41 -29.09
N PRO A 140 28.07 9.19 -28.70
CA PRO A 140 28.19 8.15 -29.71
C PRO A 140 26.83 7.50 -29.95
N GLU A 141 26.41 7.63 -31.21
CA GLU A 141 25.69 6.68 -32.05
C GLU A 141 25.28 5.33 -31.41
N PRO A 142 24.07 4.83 -31.77
CA PRO A 142 23.63 3.51 -31.38
C PRO A 142 24.56 2.48 -32.03
N ARG A 143 25.27 1.71 -31.20
CA ARG A 143 25.86 0.46 -31.66
C ARG A 143 24.73 -0.49 -32.04
N GLU A 144 24.38 -0.48 -33.32
CA GLU A 144 23.83 -1.64 -33.99
C GLU A 144 24.90 -2.73 -33.90
N GLU A 145 24.73 -3.66 -32.95
CA GLU A 145 25.57 -4.84 -32.90
C GLU A 145 25.17 -5.76 -34.06
N ASP A 146 26.01 -5.69 -35.08
CA ASP A 146 26.29 -6.68 -36.10
C ASP A 146 25.75 -8.08 -35.81
N THR A 147 24.89 -8.52 -36.72
CA THR A 147 24.42 -9.89 -36.83
C THR A 147 25.59 -10.78 -37.29
N GLN A 148 26.45 -11.18 -36.37
CA GLN A 148 27.35 -12.31 -36.60
C GLN A 148 26.57 -13.61 -36.34
N PRO A 149 26.65 -14.62 -37.23
CA PRO A 149 25.93 -15.88 -37.08
C PRO A 149 26.60 -16.69 -35.96
N SER A 150 26.23 -16.37 -34.71
CA SER A 150 26.71 -17.11 -33.54
C SER A 150 26.28 -18.56 -33.66
N LEU A 151 27.26 -19.45 -33.47
CA LEU A 151 27.14 -20.90 -33.40
C LEU A 151 25.82 -21.31 -32.73
N PRO A 152 25.13 -22.38 -33.21
CA PRO A 152 23.82 -22.75 -32.70
C PRO A 152 23.89 -23.01 -31.21
N VAL A 153 23.52 -22.00 -30.43
CA VAL A 153 23.49 -22.03 -28.98
C VAL A 153 22.59 -23.20 -28.61
N SER A 154 23.17 -24.22 -27.99
CA SER A 154 22.44 -25.44 -27.63
C SER A 154 21.12 -25.07 -26.97
N ASN A 155 20.06 -25.83 -27.27
CA ASN A 155 18.71 -25.53 -26.78
C ASN A 155 18.65 -25.38 -25.25
N ARG A 156 19.64 -25.91 -24.54
CA ARG A 156 19.84 -25.77 -23.09
C ARG A 156 20.30 -24.38 -22.65
N MET A 157 21.18 -23.72 -23.40
CA MET A 157 21.70 -22.38 -23.07
C MET A 157 20.69 -21.28 -23.39
N ARG A 158 19.95 -21.39 -24.52
CA ARG A 158 18.81 -20.52 -24.83
C ARG A 158 17.77 -20.55 -23.71
N LYS A 159 17.40 -21.74 -23.22
CA LYS A 159 16.48 -21.90 -22.07
C LYS A 159 16.99 -21.28 -20.76
N LYS A 160 18.29 -21.04 -20.60
CA LYS A 160 18.84 -20.37 -19.41
C LYS A 160 18.83 -18.85 -19.56
N MET A 161 19.17 -18.32 -20.74
CA MET A 161 19.13 -16.87 -21.00
C MET A 161 17.71 -16.30 -21.09
N LEU A 162 16.75 -17.11 -21.54
CA LEU A 162 15.32 -16.72 -21.55
C LEU A 162 14.69 -16.67 -20.14
N LYS A 163 15.36 -17.22 -19.11
CA LYS A 163 14.84 -17.18 -17.75
C LYS A 163 15.19 -15.86 -17.10
N LYS A 164 14.16 -15.05 -16.85
CA LYS A 164 14.26 -13.81 -16.09
C LYS A 164 14.82 -14.07 -14.70
N THR A 165 15.73 -13.20 -14.26
CA THR A 165 16.27 -13.21 -12.90
C THR A 165 15.16 -12.87 -11.89
N SER A 166 15.33 -13.20 -10.61
CA SER A 166 14.29 -12.86 -9.63
C SER A 166 14.09 -11.35 -9.51
N TYR A 167 15.16 -10.56 -9.64
CA TYR A 167 15.09 -9.10 -9.62
C TYR A 167 14.27 -8.54 -10.80
N GLN A 168 14.52 -9.03 -12.01
CA GLN A 168 13.74 -8.65 -13.19
C GLN A 168 12.26 -8.98 -13.01
N LYS A 169 11.94 -10.15 -12.44
CA LYS A 169 10.55 -10.52 -12.12
C LYS A 169 9.90 -9.54 -11.13
N THR A 170 10.62 -9.14 -10.08
CA THR A 170 10.09 -8.19 -9.09
C THR A 170 9.86 -6.80 -9.67
N GLN A 171 10.70 -6.34 -10.61
CA GLN A 171 10.50 -5.07 -11.30
C GLN A 171 9.25 -5.12 -12.20
N GLU A 172 9.08 -6.19 -12.99
CA GLU A 172 7.90 -6.38 -13.82
C GLU A 172 6.60 -6.46 -13.01
N GLU A 173 6.63 -7.14 -11.85
CA GLU A 173 5.47 -7.17 -10.95
C GLU A 173 5.15 -5.78 -10.40
N PHE A 174 6.17 -5.00 -10.04
CA PHE A 174 5.97 -3.62 -9.58
C PHE A 174 5.32 -2.75 -10.64
N GLU A 175 5.81 -2.79 -11.88
CA GLU A 175 5.24 -2.06 -13.02
C GLU A 175 3.79 -2.48 -13.28
N ARG A 176 3.51 -3.78 -13.31
CA ARG A 176 2.13 -4.30 -13.45
C ARG A 176 1.22 -3.80 -12.33
N ILE A 177 1.71 -3.72 -11.10
CA ILE A 177 0.93 -3.20 -9.98
C ILE A 177 0.63 -1.70 -10.17
N GLN A 178 1.60 -0.92 -10.66
CA GLN A 178 1.41 0.50 -10.95
C GLN A 178 0.38 0.70 -12.07
N ASP A 179 0.49 -0.05 -13.16
CA ASP A 179 -0.44 0.03 -14.28
C ASP A 179 -1.85 -0.36 -13.87
N ASN A 180 -2.00 -1.43 -13.10
CA ASN A 180 -3.30 -1.82 -12.57
C ASN A 180 -3.90 -0.76 -11.64
N ARG A 181 -3.08 -0.03 -10.88
CA ARG A 181 -3.55 1.10 -10.07
C ARG A 181 -4.00 2.27 -10.94
N LYS A 182 -3.24 2.63 -11.97
CA LYS A 182 -3.59 3.68 -12.93
C LYS A 182 -4.89 3.34 -13.66
N ARG A 183 -5.01 2.13 -14.20
CA ARG A 183 -6.24 1.64 -14.87
C ARG A 183 -7.46 1.74 -13.96
N LYS A 184 -7.35 1.28 -12.70
CA LYS A 184 -8.43 1.40 -11.72
C LYS A 184 -8.79 2.86 -11.40
N GLN A 185 -7.80 3.75 -11.34
CA GLN A 185 -8.04 5.18 -11.13
C GLN A 185 -8.76 5.80 -12.34
N GLU A 186 -8.33 5.49 -13.56
CA GLU A 186 -8.97 5.97 -14.79
C GLU A 186 -10.41 5.46 -14.93
N GLU A 187 -10.65 4.18 -14.67
CA GLU A 187 -11.99 3.59 -14.64
C GLU A 187 -12.88 4.26 -13.59
N PHE A 188 -12.34 4.51 -12.40
CA PHE A 188 -13.06 5.21 -11.34
C PHE A 188 -13.43 6.64 -11.76
N LEU A 189 -12.52 7.37 -12.38
CA LEU A 189 -12.78 8.73 -12.88
C LEU A 189 -13.85 8.73 -13.96
N LYS A 190 -13.77 7.80 -14.92
CA LYS A 190 -14.80 7.64 -15.97
C LYS A 190 -16.17 7.34 -15.38
N ASN A 191 -16.26 6.38 -14.44
CA ASN A 191 -17.52 6.03 -13.77
C ASN A 191 -18.08 7.19 -12.94
N LYS A 192 -17.20 7.97 -12.30
CA LYS A 192 -17.58 9.18 -11.57
C LYS A 192 -18.17 10.23 -12.52
N HIS A 193 -17.51 10.52 -13.64
CA HIS A 193 -18.01 11.45 -14.65
C HIS A 193 -19.36 11.00 -15.22
N GLN A 194 -19.50 9.73 -15.60
CA GLN A 194 -20.78 9.20 -16.09
C GLN A 194 -21.91 9.39 -15.08
N ARG A 195 -21.63 9.16 -13.78
CA ARG A 195 -22.62 9.37 -12.72
C ARG A 195 -22.98 10.84 -12.57
N GLU A 196 -21.99 11.73 -12.61
CA GLU A 196 -22.21 13.17 -12.52
C GLU A 196 -23.01 13.68 -13.73
N GLU A 197 -22.66 13.26 -14.94
CA GLU A 197 -23.39 13.58 -16.17
C GLU A 197 -24.83 13.08 -16.13
N ALA A 198 -25.06 11.85 -15.67
CA ALA A 198 -26.41 11.30 -15.52
C ALA A 198 -27.25 12.11 -14.51
N ILE A 199 -26.65 12.50 -13.38
CA ILE A 199 -27.30 13.35 -12.38
C ILE A 199 -27.60 14.74 -12.96
N GLN A 200 -26.68 15.33 -13.71
CA GLN A 200 -26.88 16.63 -14.34
C GLN A 200 -28.01 16.57 -15.37
N LYS A 201 -28.02 15.56 -16.24
CA LYS A 201 -29.10 15.34 -17.21
C LYS A 201 -30.45 15.18 -16.53
N TYR A 202 -30.51 14.41 -15.43
CA TYR A 202 -31.74 14.28 -14.64
C TYR A 202 -32.19 15.63 -14.06
N LYS A 203 -31.28 16.41 -13.47
CA LYS A 203 -31.57 17.73 -12.90
C LYS A 203 -32.03 18.71 -13.98
N GLN A 204 -31.37 18.75 -15.14
CA GLN A 204 -31.75 19.57 -16.29
C GLN A 204 -33.15 19.23 -16.76
N LYS A 205 -33.43 17.96 -17.06
CA LYS A 205 -34.76 17.49 -17.46
C LYS A 205 -35.82 17.83 -16.41
N LYS A 206 -35.50 17.67 -15.12
CA LYS A 206 -36.41 18.05 -14.02
C LYS A 206 -36.68 19.55 -13.99
N MET A 207 -35.68 20.39 -14.20
CA MET A 207 -35.83 21.84 -14.24
C MET A 207 -36.60 22.31 -15.46
N GLU A 208 -36.33 21.77 -16.64
CA GLU A 208 -37.04 22.08 -17.90
C GLU A 208 -38.53 21.72 -17.80
N THR A 209 -38.82 20.49 -17.33
CA THR A 209 -40.20 20.05 -17.12
C THR A 209 -40.92 20.91 -16.10
N TYR A 210 -40.29 21.24 -14.98
CA TYR A 210 -40.84 22.16 -13.99
C TYR A 210 -41.11 23.55 -14.60
N GLN A 211 -40.14 24.13 -15.31
CA GLN A 211 -40.30 25.43 -15.95
C GLN A 211 -41.49 25.43 -16.90
N MET A 212 -41.62 24.42 -17.76
CA MET A 212 -42.72 24.29 -18.72
C MET A 212 -44.08 24.15 -18.03
N LEU A 213 -44.19 23.30 -17.01
CA LEU A 213 -45.44 23.05 -16.27
C LEU A 213 -45.81 24.21 -15.32
N SER A 214 -44.83 25.01 -14.88
CA SER A 214 -45.05 26.17 -14.01
C SER A 214 -45.56 27.42 -14.74
N LYS A 215 -45.55 27.42 -16.08
CA LYS A 215 -45.99 28.59 -16.86
C LYS A 215 -47.48 28.85 -16.63
N LYS A 216 -47.81 30.12 -16.39
CA LYS A 216 -49.16 30.60 -16.14
C LYS A 216 -49.59 31.61 -17.21
N THR A 217 -50.88 31.71 -17.46
CA THR A 217 -51.47 32.72 -18.35
C THR A 217 -51.41 34.10 -17.69
N LYS A 218 -51.69 35.17 -18.44
CA LYS A 218 -51.73 36.55 -17.91
C LYS A 218 -52.67 36.71 -16.71
N LYS A 219 -53.69 35.83 -16.59
CA LYS A 219 -54.65 35.78 -15.48
C LYS A 219 -54.18 34.91 -14.29
N GLY A 220 -52.96 34.38 -14.33
CA GLY A 220 -52.38 33.54 -13.27
C GLY A 220 -52.84 32.08 -13.27
N GLN A 221 -53.68 31.68 -14.22
CA GLN A 221 -54.13 30.28 -14.36
C GLN A 221 -53.04 29.41 -15.00
N PRO A 222 -52.96 28.12 -14.67
CA PRO A 222 -52.01 27.20 -15.33
C PRO A 222 -52.28 27.13 -16.83
N ASN A 223 -51.22 27.04 -17.64
CA ASN A 223 -51.36 26.89 -19.09
C ASN A 223 -51.63 25.41 -19.46
N LEU A 224 -52.92 25.07 -19.65
CA LEU A 224 -53.37 23.71 -19.90
C LEU A 224 -52.75 23.08 -21.17
N ASN A 225 -52.53 23.88 -22.22
CA ASN A 225 -52.00 23.38 -23.49
C ASN A 225 -50.58 22.80 -23.33
N LEU A 226 -49.72 23.46 -22.54
CA LEU A 226 -48.37 22.98 -22.26
C LEU A 226 -48.38 21.70 -21.41
N GLN A 227 -49.33 21.58 -20.49
CA GLN A 227 -49.50 20.38 -19.68
C GLN A 227 -49.99 19.20 -20.54
N MET A 228 -50.92 19.47 -21.46
CA MET A 228 -51.40 18.48 -22.43
C MET A 228 -50.29 18.00 -23.36
N GLU A 229 -49.46 18.90 -23.89
CA GLU A 229 -48.33 18.55 -24.74
C GLU A 229 -47.32 17.65 -24.01
N TYR A 230 -46.97 17.99 -22.77
CA TYR A 230 -46.09 17.16 -21.94
C TYR A 230 -46.68 15.77 -21.68
N LEU A 231 -47.99 15.67 -21.43
CA LEU A 231 -48.67 14.41 -21.23
C LEU A 231 -48.67 13.54 -22.50
N LEU A 232 -48.98 14.14 -23.65
CA LEU A 232 -48.93 13.46 -24.95
C LEU A 232 -47.52 12.94 -25.25
N GLN A 233 -46.49 13.75 -24.99
CA GLN A 233 -45.10 13.33 -25.15
C GLN A 233 -44.78 12.12 -24.26
N LYS A 234 -45.28 12.09 -23.02
CA LYS A 234 -45.06 10.97 -22.09
C LYS A 234 -45.72 9.67 -22.57
N ILE A 235 -46.94 9.75 -23.11
CA ILE A 235 -47.66 8.59 -23.67
C ILE A 235 -46.94 8.07 -24.92
N GLN A 236 -46.56 8.95 -25.84
CA GLN A 236 -45.83 8.54 -27.05
C GLN A 236 -44.44 7.97 -26.74
N SER A 237 -43.84 8.37 -25.62
CA SER A 237 -42.55 7.83 -25.16
C SER A 237 -42.69 6.47 -24.48
N THR A 238 -43.87 6.13 -23.95
CA THR A 238 -44.13 4.81 -23.34
C THR A 238 -44.51 3.75 -24.36
N ASP A 239 -45.06 4.16 -25.49
CA ASP A 239 -45.48 3.26 -26.57
C ASP A 239 -44.33 2.90 -27.55
N LYS A 240 -43.13 3.47 -27.35
CA LYS A 240 -41.90 3.18 -28.10
C LYS A 240 -40.94 2.34 -27.27
#